data_AF-A0A4R1N372-F1
#
_entry.id   AF-A0A4R1N372-F1
#
_cell.length_a   1.000
_cell.length_b   1.000
_cell.length_c   1.000
_cell.angle_alpha   90.00
_cell.angle_beta   90.00
_cell.angle_gamma   90.00
#
_symmetry.space_group_name_H-M   'P 1'
#
loop_
_entity.id
_entity.type
_entity.pdbx_description
1 polymer ?
#
loop_
_entity_poly.entity_id
_entity_poly.type
_entity_poly.pdbx_seq_one_letter_code
_entity_poly.pdbx_strand_id
1 'polypeptide(L)'
;MRFWLLLTMLTVNVPSPTLANEDRFWIIWERIKYIGQHCPNGAACLVDKTYASRPLDTDNTAFIYRLFGVSEGRNHASHLLGEHPNAPQICPDNQVPLALGFEPEALPRSEKVEALRGVQALHVDLNGLKAPPGFGDNFGQVLHAKFVKRLEAGGVRVVDKDTLSRLPGQPVLNLYFSFTNSNGDCDYAYSVFAALNQDVLLARDLRIKIPAGVWSFSTGSAARDHSGNEEDAILRVASAFLRDHRKVNGR
;
A
#
# COMPACT_ATOMS: atom_id res chain seq x y z
N MET A 1 57.15 -52.67 21.95
CA MET A 1 56.03 -52.46 21.01
C MET A 1 54.71 -52.52 21.79
N ARG A 2 53.98 -51.41 21.88
CA ARG A 2 52.61 -51.34 22.43
C ARG A 2 51.73 -50.68 21.37
N PHE A 3 50.72 -51.41 20.89
CA PHE A 3 49.72 -50.93 19.93
C PHE A 3 48.51 -50.39 20.71
N TRP A 4 48.07 -49.18 20.39
CA TRP A 4 46.88 -48.52 20.94
C TRP A 4 45.77 -48.61 19.89
N LEU A 5 44.64 -49.24 20.25
CA LEU A 5 43.43 -49.30 19.42
C LEU A 5 42.52 -48.12 19.81
N LEU A 6 42.29 -47.20 18.88
CA LEU A 6 41.32 -46.10 19.01
C LEU A 6 39.98 -46.57 18.43
N LEU A 7 38.97 -46.60 19.30
CA LEU A 7 37.59 -46.94 18.98
C LEU A 7 36.84 -45.64 18.60
N THR A 8 36.52 -45.46 17.32
CA THR A 8 35.75 -44.30 16.83
C THR A 8 34.25 -44.62 16.94
N MET A 9 33.54 -43.93 17.83
CA MET A 9 32.07 -43.97 17.87
C MET A 9 31.49 -43.19 16.68
N LEU A 10 30.72 -43.86 15.82
CA LEU A 10 29.83 -43.22 14.85
C LEU A 10 28.54 -42.78 15.57
N THR A 11 28.30 -41.47 15.65
CA THR A 11 27.00 -40.92 16.03
C THR A 11 26.10 -40.83 14.79
N VAL A 12 25.03 -41.62 14.76
CA VAL A 12 24.01 -41.57 13.72
C VAL A 12 23.05 -40.43 14.05
N ASN A 13 23.11 -39.32 13.29
CA ASN A 13 22.12 -38.26 13.36
C ASN A 13 20.82 -38.74 12.69
N VAL A 14 19.77 -38.96 13.48
CA VAL A 14 18.42 -39.22 12.98
C VAL A 14 17.73 -37.86 12.75
N PRO A 15 17.29 -37.52 11.52
CA PRO A 15 16.56 -36.29 11.28
C PRO A 15 15.19 -36.33 11.97
N SER A 16 14.86 -35.29 12.73
CA SER A 16 13.55 -35.12 13.32
C SER A 16 12.50 -34.78 12.23
N PRO A 17 11.26 -35.30 12.34
CA PRO A 17 10.21 -34.99 11.37
C PRO A 17 9.84 -33.50 11.45
N THR A 18 9.93 -32.80 10.33
CA THR A 18 9.35 -31.46 10.17
C THR A 18 7.84 -31.58 10.01
N LEU A 19 7.09 -31.05 10.97
CA LEU A 19 5.65 -30.80 10.85
C LEU A 19 5.44 -29.72 9.78
N ALA A 20 5.09 -30.15 8.57
CA ALA A 20 4.62 -29.25 7.52
C ALA A 20 3.09 -29.11 7.68
N ASN A 21 2.62 -27.89 7.93
CA ASN A 21 1.20 -27.58 7.88
C ASN A 21 0.81 -27.39 6.41
N GLU A 22 -0.23 -28.10 5.96
CA GLU A 22 -0.80 -27.99 4.61
C GLU A 22 -2.22 -27.43 4.73
N ASP A 23 -2.42 -26.21 4.24
CA ASP A 23 -3.74 -25.59 4.21
C ASP A 23 -4.51 -26.03 2.96
N ARG A 24 -5.74 -26.54 3.15
CA ARG A 24 -6.62 -26.95 2.07
C ARG A 24 -7.86 -26.08 2.03
N PHE A 25 -8.12 -25.50 0.86
CA PHE A 25 -9.26 -24.63 0.64
C PHE A 25 -10.38 -25.39 -0.04
N TRP A 26 -11.61 -25.15 0.40
CA TRP A 26 -12.81 -25.75 -0.15
C TRP A 26 -13.82 -24.67 -0.46
N ILE A 27 -14.45 -24.76 -1.64
CA ILE A 27 -15.65 -23.98 -1.94
C ILE A 27 -16.84 -24.87 -1.68
N ILE A 28 -17.73 -24.41 -0.82
CA ILE A 28 -19.04 -25.01 -0.58
C ILE A 28 -20.05 -24.20 -1.36
N TRP A 29 -20.77 -24.87 -2.25
CA TRP A 29 -21.90 -24.30 -2.96
C TRP A 29 -23.19 -24.96 -2.46
N GLU A 30 -24.11 -24.14 -1.99
CA GLU A 30 -25.47 -24.55 -1.64
C GLU A 30 -26.42 -24.13 -2.76
N ARG A 31 -27.22 -25.09 -3.22
CA ARG A 31 -28.35 -24.85 -4.10
C ARG A 31 -29.63 -25.15 -3.34
N ILE A 32 -30.46 -24.14 -3.21
CA ILE A 32 -31.78 -24.24 -2.58
C ILE A 32 -32.82 -24.31 -3.69
N LYS A 33 -33.59 -25.41 -3.71
CA LYS A 33 -34.73 -25.61 -4.60
C LYS A 33 -35.99 -25.62 -3.76
N TYR A 34 -36.92 -24.75 -4.12
CA TYR A 34 -38.24 -24.71 -3.51
C TYR A 34 -39.21 -25.54 -4.36
N ILE A 35 -39.86 -26.53 -3.77
CA ILE A 35 -40.74 -27.50 -4.44
C ILE A 35 -42.14 -27.38 -3.85
N GLY A 36 -43.14 -27.09 -4.69
CA GLY A 36 -44.55 -26.98 -4.28
C GLY A 36 -45.19 -25.66 -4.69
N GLN A 37 -46.35 -25.35 -4.10
CA GLN A 37 -47.08 -24.11 -4.38
C GLN A 37 -46.84 -23.07 -3.29
N HIS A 38 -46.86 -21.78 -3.67
CA HIS A 38 -46.67 -20.63 -2.78
C HIS A 38 -45.27 -20.51 -2.13
N CYS A 39 -44.24 -21.09 -2.73
CA CYS A 39 -42.86 -20.92 -2.28
C CYS A 39 -42.35 -19.47 -2.39
N PRO A 40 -41.49 -18.98 -1.48
CA PRO A 40 -40.83 -19.71 -0.38
C PRO A 40 -41.62 -19.79 0.95
N ASN A 41 -42.75 -19.07 1.09
CA ASN A 41 -43.43 -18.88 2.37
C ASN A 41 -44.74 -19.68 2.54
N GLY A 42 -45.05 -20.54 1.58
CA GLY A 42 -46.28 -21.33 1.54
C GLY A 42 -46.21 -22.58 2.40
N ALA A 43 -47.33 -22.97 3.00
CA ALA A 43 -47.43 -24.21 3.79
C ALA A 43 -47.14 -25.49 2.99
N ALA A 44 -47.26 -25.43 1.67
CA ALA A 44 -46.93 -26.52 0.75
C ALA A 44 -45.52 -26.37 0.13
N CYS A 45 -44.69 -25.45 0.64
CA CYS A 45 -43.35 -25.24 0.14
C CYS A 45 -42.33 -26.15 0.83
N LEU A 46 -41.82 -27.11 0.07
CA LEU A 46 -40.71 -27.96 0.49
C LEU A 46 -39.39 -27.31 0.06
N VAL A 47 -38.41 -27.31 0.96
CA VAL A 47 -37.07 -26.79 0.67
C VAL A 47 -36.14 -27.98 0.48
N ASP A 48 -35.72 -28.21 -0.75
CA ASP A 48 -34.69 -29.17 -1.11
C ASP A 48 -33.35 -28.45 -1.20
N LYS A 49 -32.36 -28.93 -0.44
CA LYS A 49 -31.04 -28.31 -0.36
C LYS A 49 -30.01 -29.30 -0.87
N THR A 50 -29.28 -28.90 -1.90
CA THR A 50 -28.17 -29.68 -2.44
C THR A 50 -26.86 -28.95 -2.21
N TYR A 51 -25.90 -29.68 -1.67
CA TYR A 51 -24.57 -29.16 -1.37
C TYR A 51 -23.56 -29.78 -2.34
N ALA A 52 -22.67 -28.95 -2.87
CA ALA A 52 -21.48 -29.43 -3.56
C ALA A 52 -20.25 -28.80 -2.92
N SER A 53 -19.33 -29.63 -2.47
CA SER A 53 -18.01 -29.21 -2.03
C SER A 53 -16.99 -29.55 -3.12
N ARG A 54 -16.18 -28.58 -3.51
CA ARG A 54 -15.02 -28.83 -4.38
C ARG A 54 -13.76 -28.30 -3.71
N PRO A 55 -12.66 -29.07 -3.76
CA PRO A 55 -11.37 -28.52 -3.36
C PRO A 55 -11.03 -27.38 -4.32
N LEU A 56 -10.60 -26.27 -3.76
CA LEU A 56 -10.03 -25.18 -4.55
C LEU A 56 -8.56 -25.53 -4.74
N ASP A 57 -8.30 -26.34 -5.76
CA ASP A 57 -6.95 -26.77 -6.11
C ASP A 57 -6.22 -25.58 -6.72
N THR A 58 -5.30 -25.01 -5.95
CA THR A 58 -4.46 -23.91 -6.42
C THR A 58 -3.05 -24.15 -5.93
N ASP A 59 -2.09 -24.03 -6.82
CA ASP A 59 -0.67 -24.00 -6.49
C ASP A 59 -0.27 -22.71 -5.71
N ASN A 60 -1.24 -21.85 -5.38
CA ASN A 60 -1.05 -20.51 -4.85
C ASN A 60 -2.07 -20.18 -3.75
N THR A 61 -1.90 -20.84 -2.60
CA THR A 61 -2.67 -20.60 -1.38
C THR A 61 -2.65 -19.13 -0.92
N ALA A 62 -1.55 -18.41 -1.17
CA ALA A 62 -1.41 -16.98 -0.87
C ALA A 62 -2.42 -16.10 -1.63
N PHE A 63 -2.86 -16.50 -2.83
CA PHE A 63 -3.94 -15.82 -3.54
C PHE A 63 -5.27 -15.95 -2.80
N ILE A 64 -5.57 -17.13 -2.25
CA ILE A 64 -6.82 -17.38 -1.54
C ILE A 64 -6.89 -16.59 -0.24
N TYR A 65 -5.79 -16.53 0.53
CA TYR A 65 -5.71 -15.69 1.72
C TYR A 65 -5.99 -14.21 1.43
N ARG A 66 -5.47 -13.69 0.30
CA ARG A 66 -5.74 -12.32 -0.15
C ARG A 66 -7.20 -12.11 -0.55
N LEU A 67 -7.81 -13.08 -1.24
CA LEU A 67 -9.20 -12.98 -1.68
C LEU A 67 -10.17 -12.83 -0.50
N PHE A 68 -9.87 -13.51 0.62
CA PHE A 68 -10.72 -13.49 1.82
C PHE A 68 -10.22 -12.55 2.92
N GLY A 69 -9.15 -11.79 2.67
CA GLY A 69 -8.63 -10.82 3.63
C GLY A 69 -8.12 -11.44 4.94
N VAL A 70 -7.77 -12.73 4.93
CA VAL A 70 -7.26 -13.45 6.09
C VAL A 70 -5.73 -13.34 6.06
N SER A 71 -5.16 -12.63 7.04
CA SER A 71 -3.72 -12.67 7.27
C SER A 71 -3.35 -13.98 7.97
N GLU A 72 -2.34 -14.68 7.47
CA GLU A 72 -1.76 -15.86 8.10
C GLU A 72 -1.49 -15.61 9.60
N GLY A 73 -2.19 -16.36 10.46
CA GLY A 73 -1.87 -16.57 11.87
C GLY A 73 -1.88 -15.33 12.78
N ARG A 74 -2.93 -15.18 13.60
CA ARG A 74 -2.74 -14.69 14.98
C ARG A 74 -3.90 -15.03 15.93
N ASN A 75 -3.48 -15.58 17.08
CA ASN A 75 -4.26 -15.89 18.27
C ASN A 75 -4.97 -14.64 18.84
N HIS A 76 -6.28 -14.71 19.11
CA HIS A 76 -6.86 -14.62 20.47
C HIS A 76 -8.38 -14.35 20.46
N ALA A 77 -9.09 -15.26 21.15
CA ALA A 77 -10.28 -15.06 21.97
C ALA A 77 -10.89 -13.65 22.02
N SER A 78 -11.98 -13.43 21.28
CA SER A 78 -13.05 -12.50 21.62
C SER A 78 -14.30 -12.83 20.80
N HIS A 79 -15.44 -12.93 21.48
CA HIS A 79 -16.75 -13.36 21.02
C HIS A 79 -17.08 -13.03 19.56
N LEU A 80 -17.11 -14.07 18.71
CA LEU A 80 -17.70 -14.03 17.38
C LEU A 80 -19.20 -13.76 17.53
N LEU A 81 -19.68 -12.72 16.83
CA LEU A 81 -21.09 -12.49 16.57
C LEU A 81 -21.69 -13.81 16.03
N GLY A 82 -22.77 -14.26 16.67
CA GLY A 82 -23.33 -15.59 16.51
C GLY A 82 -23.48 -16.00 15.05
N GLU A 83 -23.03 -17.21 14.74
CA GLU A 83 -23.25 -17.89 13.47
C GLU A 83 -24.69 -17.68 13.02
N HIS A 84 -24.87 -17.34 11.74
CA HIS A 84 -26.20 -17.25 11.16
C HIS A 84 -26.91 -18.59 11.42
N PRO A 85 -28.18 -18.62 11.90
CA PRO A 85 -28.85 -19.85 12.37
C PRO A 85 -29.00 -20.94 11.30
N ASN A 86 -28.75 -20.61 10.03
CA ASN A 86 -28.76 -21.54 8.90
C ASN A 86 -27.36 -21.86 8.33
N ALA A 87 -26.28 -21.42 9.00
CA ALA A 87 -24.93 -21.77 8.58
C ALA A 87 -24.71 -23.28 8.79
N PRO A 88 -24.07 -23.99 7.83
CA PRO A 88 -23.73 -25.39 8.00
C PRO A 88 -22.76 -25.54 9.18
N GLN A 89 -23.11 -26.38 10.16
CA GLN A 89 -22.24 -26.68 11.30
C GLN A 89 -21.03 -27.47 10.80
N ILE A 90 -19.86 -26.82 10.82
CA ILE A 90 -18.58 -27.51 10.64
C ILE A 90 -18.15 -28.01 12.02
N CYS A 91 -18.20 -29.31 12.26
CA CYS A 91 -17.80 -29.93 13.53
C CYS A 91 -16.35 -29.55 13.86
N PRO A 92 -16.07 -28.74 14.90
CA PRO A 92 -14.72 -28.22 15.15
C PRO A 92 -14.12 -28.89 16.38
N ASP A 93 -13.22 -29.85 16.20
CA ASP A 93 -12.44 -30.39 17.32
C ASP A 93 -11.28 -29.48 17.75
N ASN A 94 -11.02 -28.36 17.07
CA ASN A 94 -10.11 -27.31 17.54
C ASN A 94 -10.44 -25.97 16.88
N GLN A 95 -11.14 -25.12 17.61
CA GLN A 95 -11.60 -23.81 17.15
C GLN A 95 -10.42 -22.82 17.04
N VAL A 96 -9.94 -22.61 15.82
CA VAL A 96 -9.15 -21.42 15.46
C VAL A 96 -10.14 -20.30 15.12
N PRO A 97 -10.15 -19.16 15.82
CA PRO A 97 -11.03 -18.05 15.46
C PRO A 97 -10.58 -17.39 14.16
N LEU A 98 -11.42 -17.45 13.13
CA LEU A 98 -11.29 -16.62 11.93
C LEU A 98 -11.73 -15.19 12.24
N ALA A 99 -10.78 -14.26 12.28
CA ALA A 99 -11.08 -12.83 12.15
C ALA A 99 -11.27 -12.51 10.66
N LEU A 100 -12.53 -12.58 10.19
CA LEU A 100 -12.92 -12.13 8.86
C LEU A 100 -13.51 -10.72 8.98
N GLY A 101 -12.77 -9.69 8.55
CA GLY A 101 -13.34 -8.35 8.43
C GLY A 101 -12.30 -7.24 8.42
N PHE A 102 -11.82 -6.86 7.23
CA PHE A 102 -11.26 -5.53 7.05
C PHE A 102 -12.44 -4.55 7.08
N GLU A 103 -12.55 -3.74 8.13
CA GLU A 103 -13.57 -2.70 8.29
C GLU A 103 -12.92 -1.32 8.10
N PRO A 104 -12.91 -0.77 6.87
CA PRO A 104 -12.14 0.43 6.54
C PRO A 104 -12.63 1.67 7.30
N GLU A 105 -13.92 1.69 7.67
CA GLU A 105 -14.56 2.81 8.37
C GLU A 105 -14.18 2.89 9.85
N ALA A 106 -13.75 1.77 10.45
CA ALA A 106 -13.25 1.72 11.82
C ALA A 106 -11.79 2.21 11.94
N LEU A 107 -11.10 2.40 10.81
CA LEU A 107 -9.73 2.91 10.81
C LEU A 107 -9.71 4.40 11.20
N PRO A 108 -8.79 4.81 12.09
CA PRO A 108 -8.64 6.22 12.42
C PRO A 108 -8.22 7.02 11.19
N ARG A 109 -8.74 8.25 11.08
CA ARG A 109 -8.26 9.18 10.06
C ARG A 109 -6.80 9.50 10.33
N SER A 110 -5.98 9.28 9.32
CA SER A 110 -4.54 9.51 9.36
C SER A 110 -4.20 11.01 9.34
N GLU A 111 -3.11 11.40 10.00
CA GLU A 111 -2.51 12.71 9.76
C GLU A 111 -1.96 12.80 8.33
N LYS A 112 -1.89 14.00 7.74
CA LYS A 112 -1.46 14.16 6.34
C LYS A 112 -0.05 13.62 6.06
N VAL A 113 0.86 13.71 7.04
CA VAL A 113 2.26 13.28 6.87
C VAL A 113 2.40 11.76 6.83
N GLU A 114 1.53 11.03 7.52
CA GLU A 114 1.52 9.56 7.57
C GLU A 114 1.30 8.92 6.19
N ALA A 115 0.71 9.64 5.24
CA ALA A 115 0.57 9.16 3.87
C ALA A 115 1.92 9.02 3.12
N LEU A 116 3.03 9.53 3.69
CA LEU A 116 4.39 9.31 3.18
C LEU A 116 5.02 8.01 3.68
N ARG A 117 4.36 7.29 4.60
CA ARG A 117 4.88 6.04 5.16
C ARG A 117 5.03 4.98 4.06
N GLY A 118 6.20 4.36 3.99
CA GLY A 118 6.52 3.33 2.99
C GLY A 118 6.85 3.85 1.59
N VAL A 119 6.77 5.16 1.33
CA VAL A 119 7.16 5.74 0.04
C VAL A 119 8.69 5.68 -0.10
N GLN A 120 9.20 4.71 -0.85
CA GLN A 120 10.65 4.53 -1.08
C GLN A 120 11.12 5.07 -2.44
N ALA A 121 10.18 5.28 -3.35
CA ALA A 121 10.44 5.77 -4.69
C ALA A 121 9.24 6.60 -5.18
N LEU A 122 9.49 7.56 -6.06
CA LEU A 122 8.45 8.38 -6.70
C LEU A 122 8.85 8.79 -8.11
N HIS A 123 7.87 9.20 -8.90
CA HIS A 123 8.11 9.87 -10.17
C HIS A 123 8.01 11.39 -10.00
N VAL A 124 8.95 12.12 -10.59
CA VAL A 124 8.92 13.58 -10.72
C VAL A 124 9.58 13.94 -12.04
N ASP A 125 9.04 14.90 -12.77
CA ASP A 125 9.63 15.42 -14.00
C ASP A 125 9.59 16.95 -13.98
N LEU A 126 10.77 17.57 -13.99
CA LEU A 126 10.94 19.02 -13.98
C LEU A 126 11.58 19.52 -15.29
N ASN A 127 11.82 18.64 -16.26
CA ASN A 127 12.57 18.98 -17.47
C ASN A 127 11.85 20.03 -18.32
N GLY A 128 10.51 20.06 -18.27
CA GLY A 128 9.67 21.04 -18.96
C GLY A 128 9.38 22.33 -18.16
N LEU A 129 10.02 22.54 -17.01
CA LEU A 129 9.75 23.72 -16.19
C LEU A 129 10.30 25.00 -16.85
N LYS A 130 9.44 26.01 -17.00
CA LYS A 130 9.83 27.30 -17.57
C LYS A 130 10.87 28.01 -16.71
N ALA A 131 11.93 28.51 -17.34
CA ALA A 131 12.95 29.34 -16.70
C ALA A 131 12.36 30.67 -16.19
N PRO A 132 12.64 31.07 -14.93
CA PRO A 132 12.40 32.43 -14.48
C PRO A 132 13.39 33.42 -15.12
N PRO A 133 13.13 34.74 -15.05
CA PRO A 133 14.04 35.75 -15.58
C PRO A 133 15.46 35.60 -15.04
N GLY A 134 16.46 35.70 -15.92
CA GLY A 134 17.87 35.57 -15.55
C GLY A 134 18.43 34.14 -15.56
N PHE A 135 17.60 33.12 -15.81
CA PHE A 135 18.04 31.74 -15.98
C PHE A 135 18.10 31.34 -17.47
N GLY A 136 18.97 30.38 -17.80
CA GLY A 136 19.12 29.86 -19.16
C GLY A 136 18.03 28.88 -19.59
N ASP A 137 17.96 28.60 -20.88
CA ASP A 137 16.95 27.71 -21.50
C ASP A 137 17.00 26.25 -20.99
N ASN A 138 18.10 25.84 -20.37
CA ASN A 138 18.28 24.53 -19.76
C ASN A 138 17.87 24.46 -18.28
N PHE A 139 17.23 25.50 -17.74
CA PHE A 139 16.84 25.60 -16.34
C PHE A 139 16.15 24.34 -15.81
N GLY A 140 15.09 23.87 -16.49
CA GLY A 140 14.32 22.68 -16.07
C GLY A 140 15.18 21.42 -15.98
N GLN A 141 16.10 21.21 -16.92
CA GLN A 141 16.99 20.04 -16.93
C GLN A 141 18.02 20.08 -15.81
N VAL A 142 18.67 21.24 -15.62
CA VAL A 142 19.64 21.45 -14.53
C VAL A 142 18.97 21.30 -13.17
N LEU A 143 17.79 21.90 -13.02
CA LEU A 143 16.98 21.80 -11.81
C LEU A 143 16.54 20.37 -11.54
N HIS A 144 16.06 19.65 -12.56
CA HIS A 144 15.65 18.24 -12.43
C HIS A 144 16.79 17.39 -11.86
N ALA A 145 18.00 17.50 -12.43
CA ALA A 145 19.17 16.77 -11.94
C ALA A 145 19.52 17.10 -10.47
N LYS A 146 19.47 18.38 -10.09
CA LYS A 146 19.70 18.82 -8.69
C LYS A 146 18.62 18.27 -7.74
N PHE A 147 17.36 18.30 -8.17
CA PHE A 147 16.21 17.84 -7.40
C PHE A 147 16.27 16.33 -7.16
N VAL A 148 16.52 15.55 -8.20
CA VAL A 148 16.71 14.09 -8.14
C VAL A 148 17.84 13.75 -7.18
N LYS A 149 19.01 14.35 -7.37
CA LYS A 149 20.18 14.12 -6.51
C LYS A 149 19.85 14.37 -5.03
N ARG A 150 19.04 15.38 -4.72
CA ARG A 150 18.66 15.70 -3.35
C ARG A 150 17.71 14.67 -2.75
N LEU A 151 16.71 14.20 -3.50
CA LEU A 151 15.81 13.13 -3.07
C LEU A 151 16.56 11.81 -2.84
N GLU A 152 17.44 11.44 -3.77
CA GLU A 152 18.22 10.19 -3.69
C GLU A 152 19.21 10.22 -2.52
N ALA A 153 19.89 11.34 -2.29
CA ALA A 153 20.71 11.53 -1.09
C ALA A 153 19.88 11.45 0.21
N GLY A 154 18.57 11.69 0.12
CA GLY A 154 17.62 11.51 1.21
C GLY A 154 17.04 10.10 1.34
N GLY A 155 17.44 9.15 0.50
CA GLY A 155 16.97 7.76 0.51
C GLY A 155 15.71 7.49 -0.30
N VAL A 156 15.26 8.44 -1.14
CA VAL A 156 14.06 8.29 -1.98
C VAL A 156 14.47 8.24 -3.44
N ARG A 157 14.19 7.12 -4.11
CA ARG A 157 14.56 6.92 -5.51
C ARG A 157 13.62 7.68 -6.45
N VAL A 158 14.17 8.33 -7.47
CA VAL A 158 13.34 8.87 -8.56
C VAL A 158 13.29 7.84 -9.68
N VAL A 159 12.09 7.52 -10.14
CA VAL A 159 11.87 6.49 -11.16
C VAL A 159 11.20 7.05 -12.40
N ASP A 160 11.39 6.37 -13.53
CA ASP A 160 10.68 6.63 -14.78
C ASP A 160 9.21 6.16 -14.71
N LYS A 161 8.43 6.48 -15.74
CA LYS A 161 6.99 6.16 -15.81
C LYS A 161 6.71 4.66 -15.92
N ASP A 162 7.60 3.90 -16.56
CA ASP A 162 7.40 2.45 -16.71
C ASP A 162 7.63 1.75 -15.37
N THR A 163 8.67 2.15 -14.65
CA THR A 163 8.95 1.67 -13.28
C THR A 163 7.86 2.11 -12.30
N LEU A 164 7.32 3.34 -12.42
CA LEU A 164 6.23 3.85 -11.59
C LEU A 164 5.00 2.94 -11.58
N SER A 165 4.65 2.36 -12.73
CA SER A 165 3.46 1.49 -12.87
C SER A 165 3.49 0.25 -11.95
N ARG A 166 4.69 -0.13 -11.49
CA ARG A 166 4.95 -1.29 -10.62
C ARG A 166 5.07 -0.91 -9.15
N LEU A 167 5.09 0.39 -8.82
CA LEU A 167 5.18 0.87 -7.45
C LEU A 167 3.79 0.89 -6.79
N PRO A 168 3.67 0.43 -5.52
CA PRO A 168 2.46 0.62 -4.74
C PRO A 168 2.09 2.10 -4.66
N GLY A 169 0.81 2.42 -4.86
CA GLY A 169 0.32 3.79 -4.77
C GLY A 169 0.73 4.69 -5.93
N GLN A 170 1.56 4.25 -6.89
CA GLN A 170 2.03 5.04 -8.04
C GLN A 170 2.36 6.50 -7.68
N PRO A 171 3.27 6.75 -6.72
CA PRO A 171 3.56 8.08 -6.20
C PRO A 171 4.13 9.03 -7.26
N VAL A 172 3.37 10.08 -7.58
CA VAL A 172 3.78 11.14 -8.52
C VAL A 172 3.86 12.48 -7.79
N LEU A 173 5.05 13.07 -7.77
CA LEU A 173 5.25 14.41 -7.25
C LEU A 173 5.14 15.42 -8.39
N ASN A 174 4.09 16.24 -8.34
CA ASN A 174 3.86 17.33 -9.27
C ASN A 174 4.34 18.63 -8.67
N LEU A 175 5.01 19.45 -9.46
CA LEU A 175 5.50 20.76 -9.07
C LEU A 175 4.98 21.82 -10.04
N TYR A 176 4.46 22.90 -9.48
CA TYR A 176 3.94 24.05 -10.19
C TYR A 176 4.76 25.27 -9.76
N PHE A 177 5.31 25.96 -10.74
CA PHE A 177 6.08 27.17 -10.53
C PHE A 177 5.48 28.30 -11.38
N SER A 178 5.19 29.42 -10.74
CA SER A 178 4.69 30.63 -11.38
C SER A 178 5.45 31.84 -10.90
N PHE A 179 5.62 32.82 -11.78
CA PHE A 179 6.29 34.09 -11.50
C PHE A 179 5.62 35.21 -12.29
N THR A 180 5.66 36.43 -11.77
CA THR A 180 5.16 37.61 -12.47
C THR A 180 6.17 38.03 -13.54
N ASN A 181 5.69 38.36 -14.74
CA ASN A 181 6.53 38.86 -15.82
C ASN A 181 6.67 40.37 -15.64
N SER A 182 7.88 40.85 -15.32
CA SER A 182 8.15 42.26 -15.10
C SER A 182 8.27 43.01 -16.43
N ASN A 183 7.14 43.34 -17.06
CA ASN A 183 7.11 44.38 -18.10
C ASN A 183 7.00 45.79 -17.47
N GLY A 184 7.79 46.07 -16.43
CA GLY A 184 7.97 47.44 -15.91
C GLY A 184 7.63 47.69 -14.43
N ASP A 185 6.96 46.78 -13.72
CA ASP A 185 6.62 47.01 -12.32
C ASP A 185 7.66 46.43 -11.36
N CYS A 186 7.98 47.19 -10.29
CA CYS A 186 8.96 46.87 -9.25
C CYS A 186 8.62 45.63 -8.40
N ASP A 187 7.50 44.95 -8.67
CA ASP A 187 6.98 43.86 -7.84
C ASP A 187 7.13 42.50 -8.54
N TYR A 188 8.37 42.03 -8.63
CA TYR A 188 8.62 40.65 -9.01
C TYR A 188 8.23 39.71 -7.87
N ALA A 189 7.34 38.76 -8.15
CA ALA A 189 6.89 37.77 -7.20
C ALA A 189 6.81 36.39 -7.86
N TYR A 190 7.05 35.35 -7.06
CA TYR A 190 6.96 33.98 -7.52
C TYR A 190 6.34 33.06 -6.47
N SER A 191 5.75 31.97 -6.92
CA SER A 191 5.11 30.94 -6.11
C SER A 191 5.52 29.56 -6.59
N VAL A 192 5.79 28.67 -5.63
CA VAL A 192 6.07 27.25 -5.84
C VAL A 192 5.02 26.47 -5.07
N PHE A 193 4.31 25.58 -5.75
CA PHE A 193 3.40 24.63 -5.13
C PHE A 193 3.77 23.22 -5.57
N ALA A 194 3.77 22.28 -4.63
CA ALA A 194 4.02 20.88 -4.91
C ALA A 194 2.97 20.00 -4.25
N ALA A 195 2.61 18.93 -4.95
CA ALA A 195 1.66 17.93 -4.46
C ALA A 195 2.14 16.52 -4.82
N LEU A 196 2.16 15.63 -3.84
CA LEU A 196 2.32 14.20 -4.06
C LEU A 196 0.95 13.57 -4.25
N ASN A 197 0.73 12.98 -5.41
CA ASN A 197 -0.44 12.16 -5.69
C ASN A 197 -0.10 10.69 -5.51
N GLN A 198 -1.03 9.95 -4.92
CA GLN A 198 -0.98 8.49 -4.83
C GLN A 198 -2.35 7.90 -5.15
N ASP A 199 -2.36 6.67 -5.63
CA ASP A 199 -3.54 5.85 -5.72
C ASP A 199 -4.05 5.51 -4.32
N VAL A 200 -5.31 5.83 -4.05
CA VAL A 200 -6.01 5.50 -2.81
C VAL A 200 -7.26 4.68 -3.09
N LEU A 201 -7.65 3.84 -2.14
CA LEU A 201 -8.88 3.05 -2.19
C LEU A 201 -9.98 3.78 -1.42
N LEU A 202 -11.20 3.77 -1.97
CA LEU A 202 -12.34 4.36 -1.28
C LEU A 202 -12.86 3.41 -0.20
N ALA A 203 -13.01 3.90 1.03
CA ALA A 203 -13.55 3.11 2.14
C ALA A 203 -14.93 2.50 1.84
N ARG A 204 -15.78 3.23 1.10
CA ARG A 204 -17.12 2.74 0.68
C ARG A 204 -17.09 1.60 -0.35
N ASP A 205 -16.04 1.52 -1.17
CA ASP A 205 -15.86 0.50 -2.20
C ASP A 205 -14.37 0.38 -2.55
N LEU A 206 -13.72 -0.62 -1.94
CA LEU A 206 -12.28 -0.87 -2.06
C LEU A 206 -11.86 -1.36 -3.45
N ARG A 207 -12.81 -1.63 -4.35
CA ARG A 207 -12.52 -1.95 -5.76
C ARG A 207 -12.25 -0.68 -6.57
N ILE A 208 -12.59 0.49 -6.04
CA ILE A 208 -12.38 1.77 -6.69
C ILE A 208 -11.06 2.37 -6.22
N LYS A 209 -10.14 2.52 -7.18
CA LYS A 209 -8.87 3.20 -7.02
C LYS A 209 -8.93 4.58 -7.67
N ILE A 210 -8.55 5.63 -6.95
CA ILE A 210 -8.48 6.99 -7.49
C ILE A 210 -7.12 7.62 -7.19
N PRO A 211 -6.59 8.48 -8.09
CA PRO A 211 -5.45 9.32 -7.75
C PRO A 211 -5.91 10.43 -6.79
N ALA A 212 -5.21 10.60 -5.67
CA ALA A 212 -5.49 11.64 -4.69
C ALA A 212 -4.22 12.33 -4.20
N GLY A 213 -4.30 13.64 -3.98
CA GLY A 213 -3.23 14.42 -3.36
C GLY A 213 -3.12 14.11 -1.87
N VAL A 214 -2.03 13.47 -1.47
CA VAL A 214 -1.82 12.99 -0.09
C VAL A 214 -0.86 13.86 0.72
N TRP A 215 0.01 14.61 0.05
CA TRP A 215 0.94 15.54 0.67
C TRP A 215 1.07 16.78 -0.22
N SER A 216 1.27 17.95 0.37
CA SER A 216 1.48 19.18 -0.37
C SER A 216 2.38 20.15 0.38
N PHE A 217 3.04 21.02 -0.36
CA PHE A 217 3.90 22.06 0.17
C PHE A 217 3.82 23.31 -0.72
N SER A 218 3.86 24.49 -0.10
CA SER A 218 3.88 25.77 -0.82
C SER A 218 4.97 26.67 -0.23
N THR A 219 5.64 27.42 -1.11
CA THR A 219 6.63 28.46 -0.76
C THR A 219 6.65 29.50 -1.89
N GLY A 220 7.38 30.60 -1.73
CA GLY A 220 7.43 31.67 -2.72
C GLY A 220 8.22 32.87 -2.24
N SER A 221 8.17 33.96 -3.00
CA SER A 221 8.78 35.23 -2.61
C SER A 221 8.10 35.88 -1.39
N ALA A 222 6.82 35.62 -1.17
CA ALA A 222 6.06 36.12 -0.02
C ALA A 222 6.10 35.20 1.22
N ALA A 223 6.83 34.08 1.16
CA ALA A 223 6.92 33.16 2.29
C ALA A 223 7.75 33.77 3.44
N ARG A 224 7.34 33.54 4.69
CA ARG A 224 8.03 34.10 5.88
C ARG A 224 9.47 33.59 6.01
N ASP A 225 9.74 32.40 5.52
CA ASP A 225 11.05 31.74 5.48
C ASP A 225 11.73 31.86 4.11
N HIS A 226 11.28 32.81 3.28
CA HIS A 226 11.87 33.06 1.99
C HIS A 226 13.37 33.38 2.12
N SER A 227 14.17 32.66 1.32
CA SER A 227 15.60 32.87 1.17
C SER A 227 16.04 32.36 -0.21
N GLY A 228 17.16 32.84 -0.72
CA GLY A 228 17.70 32.41 -2.01
C GLY A 228 16.84 32.82 -3.22
N ASN A 229 17.13 32.19 -4.36
CA ASN A 229 16.47 32.46 -5.63
C ASN A 229 15.30 31.47 -5.90
N GLU A 230 14.74 31.51 -7.10
CA GLU A 230 13.64 30.65 -7.57
C GLU A 230 14.05 29.17 -7.61
N GLU A 231 15.29 28.90 -8.02
CA GLU A 231 15.87 27.55 -7.99
C GLU A 231 15.88 27.01 -6.56
N ASP A 232 16.38 27.81 -5.60
CA ASP A 232 16.41 27.46 -4.18
C ASP A 232 15.01 27.21 -3.63
N ALA A 233 14.03 28.02 -4.04
CA ALA A 233 12.64 27.83 -3.65
C ALA A 233 12.05 26.52 -4.15
N ILE A 234 12.39 26.10 -5.36
CA ILE A 234 11.97 24.80 -5.88
C ILE A 234 12.70 23.66 -5.14
N LEU A 235 14.00 23.80 -4.87
CA LEU A 235 14.77 22.80 -4.11
C LEU A 235 14.33 22.70 -2.63
N ARG A 236 13.69 23.73 -2.07
CA ARG A 236 13.04 23.64 -0.75
C ARG A 236 11.91 22.62 -0.74
N VAL A 237 11.22 22.37 -1.86
CA VAL A 237 10.19 21.32 -1.95
C VAL A 237 10.80 19.95 -1.64
N ALA A 238 11.93 19.59 -2.26
CA ALA A 238 12.62 18.33 -1.99
C ALA A 238 13.03 18.23 -0.51
N SER A 239 13.52 19.34 0.07
CA SER A 239 13.90 19.40 1.48
C SER A 239 12.70 19.21 2.42
N ALA A 240 11.58 19.86 2.11
CA ALA A 240 10.33 19.74 2.87
C ALA A 240 9.77 18.31 2.80
N PHE A 241 9.75 17.73 1.59
CA PHE A 241 9.36 16.35 1.37
C PHE A 241 10.20 15.39 2.21
N LEU A 242 11.54 15.48 2.14
CA LEU A 242 12.43 14.60 2.90
C LEU A 242 12.30 14.80 4.41
N ARG A 243 12.12 16.03 4.89
CA ARG A 243 11.88 16.31 6.30
C ARG A 243 10.62 15.58 6.79
N ASP A 244 9.52 15.68 6.05
CA ASP A 244 8.25 15.09 6.45
C ASP A 244 8.25 13.57 6.24
N HIS A 245 8.89 13.07 5.18
CA HIS A 245 9.13 11.64 4.93
C HIS A 245 9.89 10.98 6.08
N ARG A 246 10.94 11.62 6.60
CA ARG A 246 11.72 11.10 7.73
C ARG A 246 10.94 11.02 9.03
N LYS A 247 9.93 11.88 9.24
CA LYS A 247 9.10 11.82 10.46
C LYS A 247 8.35 10.48 10.59
N VAL A 248 8.00 9.88 9.46
CA VAL A 248 7.17 8.66 9.43
C VAL A 248 7.93 7.41 8.96
N ASN A 249 9.09 7.58 8.34
CA ASN A 249 9.96 6.49 7.88
C ASN A 249 11.31 6.39 8.61
N GLY A 250 11.61 7.32 9.53
CA GLY A 250 12.85 7.33 10.28
C GLY A 250 12.93 6.16 11.28
N ARG A 251 13.77 5.18 10.97
CA ARG A 251 14.44 4.28 11.91
C ARG A 251 15.92 4.31 11.59
#